data_AF-A0A930ZNG2-F1
#
_entry.id   AF-A0A930ZNG2-F1
#
_cell.length_a   1.000
_cell.length_b   1.000
_cell.length_c   1.000
_cell.angle_alpha   90.00
_cell.angle_beta   90.00
_cell.angle_gamma   90.00
#
_symmetry.space_group_name_H-M   'P 1'
#
loop_
_entity.id
_entity.type
_entity.pdbx_description
1 polymer ?
#
loop_
_entity_poly.entity_id
_entity_poly.type
_entity_poly.pdbx_seq_one_letter_code
_entity_poly.pdbx_strand_id
1 'polypeptide(L)'
;MAILNGLAFLITLAVGVMVWALYNFEPGLLLGTPWGRVHVALLLAGAFVLGAAVVGMYVLASWVTYRSRLSRHGRELRQTKGELESLKKQQIQEVPVIPDRTQQ
;
A
#
# COMPACT_ATOMS: atom_id res chain seq x y z
N MET A 1 -0.54 9.45 4.82
CA MET A 1 -1.78 8.88 4.24
C MET A 1 -2.84 9.93 3.94
N ALA A 2 -3.22 10.80 4.89
CA ALA A 2 -4.28 11.80 4.67
C ALA A 2 -4.03 12.75 3.48
N ILE A 3 -2.81 13.26 3.33
CA ILE A 3 -2.44 14.16 2.23
C ILE A 3 -2.51 13.45 0.87
N LEU A 4 -2.05 12.20 0.80
CA LEU A 4 -2.07 11.41 -0.43
C LEU A 4 -3.51 11.07 -0.85
N ASN A 5 -4.36 10.68 0.10
CA ASN A 5 -5.78 10.44 -0.16
C ASN A 5 -6.51 11.73 -0.56
N GLY A 6 -6.22 12.85 0.10
CA GLY A 6 -6.79 14.15 -0.26
C GLY A 6 -6.38 14.58 -1.67
N LEU A 7 -5.12 14.39 -2.05
CA LEU A 7 -4.63 14.68 -3.39
C LEU A 7 -5.27 13.77 -4.44
N ALA A 8 -5.38 12.46 -4.18
CA ALA A 8 -6.04 11.52 -5.08
C ALA A 8 -7.53 11.88 -5.28
N PHE A 9 -8.21 12.29 -4.20
CA PHE A 9 -9.58 12.77 -4.26
C PHE A 9 -9.71 14.04 -5.11
N LEU A 10 -8.85 15.04 -4.89
CA LEU A 10 -8.84 16.28 -5.67
C LEU A 10 -8.56 16.03 -7.15
N ILE A 11 -7.61 15.15 -7.48
CA ILE A 11 -7.31 14.77 -8.87
C ILE A 11 -8.53 14.10 -9.51
N THR A 12 -9.16 13.15 -8.81
CA THR A 12 -10.35 12.45 -9.32
C THR A 12 -11.51 13.42 -9.55
N LEU A 13 -11.72 14.36 -8.62
CA LEU A 13 -12.73 15.40 -8.74
C LEU A 13 -12.44 16.31 -9.94
N ALA A 14 -11.19 16.77 -10.09
CA ALA A 14 -10.78 17.62 -11.20
C ALA A 14 -11.00 16.94 -12.55
N VAL A 15 -10.64 15.66 -12.68
CA VAL A 15 -10.88 14.88 -13.89
C VAL A 15 -12.38 14.71 -14.16
N GLY A 16 -13.18 14.44 -13.12
CA GLY A 16 -14.64 14.35 -13.26
C GLY A 16 -15.26 15.65 -13.77
N VAL A 17 -14.88 16.80 -13.18
CA VAL A 17 -15.33 18.13 -13.62
C VAL A 17 -14.88 18.41 -15.05
N MET A 18 -13.63 18.08 -15.40
CA MET A 18 -13.09 18.27 -16.75
C MET A 18 -13.86 17.45 -17.79
N VAL A 19 -14.14 16.17 -17.52
CA VAL A 19 -14.93 15.30 -18.40
C VAL A 19 -16.34 15.85 -18.56
N TRP A 20 -16.99 16.26 -17.47
CA TRP A 20 -18.32 16.84 -17.51
C TRP A 20 -18.36 18.15 -18.29
N ALA A 21 -17.37 19.04 -18.07
CA ALA A 21 -17.26 20.30 -18.78
C ALA A 21 -17.04 20.08 -20.29
N LEU A 22 -16.11 19.21 -20.68
CA LEU A 22 -15.87 18.88 -22.09
C LEU A 22 -17.12 18.31 -22.77
N TYR A 23 -17.85 17.44 -22.08
CA TYR A 23 -19.05 16.83 -22.63
C TYR A 23 -20.18 17.84 -22.86
N ASN A 24 -20.34 18.82 -21.97
CA ASN A 24 -21.43 19.80 -22.05
C ASN A 24 -21.09 21.03 -22.90
N PHE A 25 -19.90 21.58 -22.76
CA PHE A 25 -19.51 22.83 -23.40
C PHE A 25 -18.90 22.63 -24.78
N GLU A 26 -18.33 21.45 -25.06
CA GLU A 26 -17.72 21.17 -26.35
C GLU A 26 -18.23 19.85 -26.98
N PRO A 27 -19.55 19.79 -27.31
CA PRO A 27 -20.17 18.59 -27.89
C PRO A 27 -19.61 18.22 -29.28
N GLY A 28 -18.85 19.12 -29.90
CA GLY A 28 -18.22 18.96 -31.21
C GLY A 28 -16.90 18.18 -31.19
N LEU A 29 -16.31 17.88 -30.01
CA LEU A 29 -15.09 17.07 -29.91
C LEU A 29 -15.39 15.58 -30.10
N LEU A 30 -15.79 15.26 -31.31
CA LEU A 30 -15.99 13.91 -31.79
C LEU A 30 -14.71 13.46 -32.49
N LEU A 31 -14.05 12.45 -31.93
CA LEU A 31 -12.90 11.81 -32.55
C LEU A 31 -13.39 10.68 -33.46
N GLY A 32 -12.91 10.65 -34.70
CA GLY A 32 -13.12 9.52 -35.59
C GLY A 32 -12.30 8.32 -35.10
N THR A 33 -12.96 7.32 -34.53
CA THR A 33 -12.34 6.06 -34.13
C THR A 33 -12.75 4.94 -35.10
N PRO A 34 -12.03 3.80 -35.13
CA PRO A 34 -12.40 2.65 -35.98
C PRO A 34 -13.81 2.09 -35.69
N TRP A 35 -14.38 2.42 -34.53
CA TRP A 35 -15.68 1.99 -34.05
C TRP A 35 -16.77 3.07 -34.23
N GLY A 36 -16.44 4.18 -34.89
CA GLY A 36 -17.32 5.32 -35.11
C GLY A 36 -16.84 6.60 -34.42
N ARG A 37 -17.70 7.63 -34.45
CA ARG A 37 -17.41 8.91 -33.78
C ARG A 37 -17.65 8.76 -32.28
N VAL A 38 -16.58 8.90 -31.50
CA VAL A 38 -16.65 8.82 -30.03
C VAL A 38 -16.26 10.17 -29.45
N HIS A 39 -17.00 10.60 -28.43
CA HIS A 39 -16.72 11.86 -27.75
C HIS A 39 -15.40 11.78 -26.99
N VAL A 40 -14.55 12.80 -27.13
CA VAL A 40 -13.23 12.85 -26.45
C VAL A 40 -13.38 12.74 -24.92
N ALA A 41 -14.43 13.33 -24.35
CA ALA A 41 -14.77 13.20 -22.94
C ALA A 41 -14.91 11.74 -22.46
N LEU A 42 -15.52 10.87 -23.28
CA LEU A 42 -15.67 9.44 -22.95
C LEU A 42 -14.33 8.70 -23.03
N LEU A 43 -13.51 9.04 -24.03
CA LEU A 43 -12.15 8.49 -24.16
C LEU A 43 -11.28 8.90 -22.97
N LEU A 44 -11.37 10.16 -22.54
CA LEU A 44 -10.63 10.69 -21.40
C LEU A 44 -11.07 10.00 -20.09
N ALA A 45 -12.38 9.86 -19.88
CA ALA A 45 -12.92 9.17 -18.72
C ALA A 45 -12.47 7.70 -18.69
N GLY A 46 -12.57 7.00 -19.82
CA GLY A 46 -12.13 5.61 -19.95
C GLY A 46 -10.64 5.44 -19.68
N ALA A 47 -9.80 6.31 -20.26
CA ALA A 47 -8.35 6.29 -20.04
C ALA A 47 -7.99 6.52 -18.57
N PHE A 48 -8.67 7.46 -17.89
CA PHE A 48 -8.44 7.72 -16.47
C PHE A 48 -8.82 6.51 -15.60
N VAL A 49 -9.99 5.91 -15.84
CA VAL A 49 -10.44 4.71 -15.11
C VAL A 49 -9.47 3.55 -15.31
N LEU A 50 -8.99 3.32 -16.52
CA LEU A 50 -7.99 2.29 -16.82
C LEU A 50 -6.68 2.56 -16.09
N GLY A 51 -6.17 3.79 -16.13
CA GLY A 51 -4.96 4.17 -15.40
C GLY A 51 -5.09 3.95 -13.89
N ALA A 52 -6.21 4.38 -13.30
CA ALA A 52 -6.50 4.17 -11.89
C ALA A 52 -6.60 2.68 -11.52
N ALA A 53 -7.19 1.86 -12.38
CA ALA A 53 -7.27 0.41 -12.19
C ALA A 53 -5.89 -0.25 -12.19
N VAL A 54 -5.01 0.11 -13.13
CA VAL A 54 -3.64 -0.40 -13.18
C VAL A 54 -2.87 -0.03 -11.91
N VAL A 55 -2.92 1.24 -11.50
CA VAL A 55 -2.26 1.70 -10.27
C VAL A 55 -2.82 0.98 -9.04
N GLY A 56 -4.14 0.85 -8.95
CA GLY A 56 -4.81 0.10 -7.89
C GLY A 56 -4.34 -1.35 -7.80
N MET A 57 -4.17 -2.01 -8.96
CA MET A 57 -3.69 -3.39 -9.03
C MET A 57 -2.25 -3.51 -8.53
N TYR A 58 -1.36 -2.59 -8.90
CA TYR A 58 0.02 -2.54 -8.39
C TYR A 58 0.07 -2.31 -6.88
N VAL A 59 -0.75 -1.40 -6.36
CA VAL A 59 -0.84 -1.12 -4.92
C VAL A 59 -1.33 -2.37 -4.17
N LEU A 60 -2.36 -3.05 -4.69
CA LEU A 60 -2.86 -4.32 -4.13
C LEU A 60 -1.78 -5.40 -4.14
N ALA A 61 -1.08 -5.59 -5.26
CA ALA A 61 -0.02 -6.58 -5.37
C ALA A 61 1.13 -6.31 -4.38
N SER A 62 1.52 -5.05 -4.25
CA SER A 62 2.55 -4.63 -3.29
C SER A 62 2.09 -4.84 -1.84
N TRP A 63 0.83 -4.54 -1.53
CA TRP A 63 0.23 -4.80 -0.23
C TRP A 63 0.23 -6.29 0.14
N VAL A 64 -0.18 -7.16 -0.78
CA VAL A 64 -0.15 -8.62 -0.59
C VAL A 64 1.28 -9.10 -0.33
N THR A 65 2.25 -8.58 -1.07
CA THR A 65 3.68 -8.91 -0.88
C THR A 65 4.22 -8.42 0.45
N TYR A 66 3.82 -7.24 0.90
CA TYR A 66 4.21 -6.72 2.22
C TYR A 66 3.63 -7.58 3.34
N ARG A 67 2.36 -7.99 3.21
CA ARG A 67 1.69 -8.84 4.20
C ARG A 67 2.30 -10.22 4.31
N SER A 68 2.75 -10.81 3.20
CA SER A 68 3.42 -12.11 3.19
C SER A 68 4.85 -12.05 3.74
N ARG A 69 5.56 -10.93 3.55
CA ARG A 69 6.88 -10.70 4.17
C ARG A 69 6.78 -10.46 5.67
N LEU A 70 5.77 -9.71 6.11
CA LEU A 70 5.55 -9.43 7.52
C LEU A 70 5.24 -10.70 8.32
N SER A 71 4.49 -11.64 7.73
CA SER A 71 4.22 -12.94 8.37
C SER A 71 5.45 -13.86 8.43
N ARG A 72 6.35 -13.77 7.44
CA ARG A 72 7.66 -14.46 7.46
C ARG A 72 8.58 -13.89 8.54
N HIS A 73 8.74 -12.57 8.61
CA HIS A 73 9.56 -11.94 9.65
C HIS A 73 9.00 -12.16 11.07
N GLY A 74 7.68 -12.29 11.23
CA GLY A 74 7.09 -12.68 12.51
C GLY A 74 7.48 -14.08 12.98
N ARG A 75 7.74 -15.02 12.07
CA ARG A 75 8.22 -16.36 12.40
C ARG A 75 9.70 -16.35 12.79
N GLU A 76 10.51 -15.60 12.04
CA GLU A 76 11.94 -15.42 12.33
C GLU A 76 12.14 -14.74 13.68
N LEU A 77 11.42 -13.65 13.96
CA LEU A 77 11.46 -12.97 15.26
C LEU A 77 11.03 -13.87 16.43
N ARG A 78 10.09 -14.80 16.21
CA ARG A 78 9.71 -15.80 17.21
C ARG A 78 10.79 -16.84 17.45
N GLN A 79 11.49 -17.28 16.40
CA GLN A 79 12.62 -18.19 16.52
C GLN A 79 13.80 -17.53 17.24
N THR A 80 14.17 -16.31 16.85
CA THR A 80 15.24 -15.56 17.50
C THR A 80 14.92 -15.25 18.95
N LYS A 81 13.65 -14.96 19.29
CA LYS A 81 13.23 -14.83 20.70
C LYS A 81 13.35 -16.15 21.48
N GLY A 82 13.00 -17.28 20.87
CA GLY A 82 13.13 -18.61 21.50
C GLY A 82 14.59 -18.98 21.77
N GLU A 83 15.49 -18.64 20.85
CA GLU A 83 16.94 -18.81 21.04
C GLU A 83 17.51 -17.87 22.10
N LEU A 84 17.02 -16.63 22.17
CA LEU A 84 17.41 -15.69 23.22
C LEU A 84 16.94 -16.15 24.60
N GLU A 85 15.72 -16.71 24.69
CA GLU A 85 15.19 -17.27 25.92
C GLU A 85 15.93 -18.54 26.35
N SER A 86 16.34 -19.41 25.41
CA SER A 86 17.15 -20.59 25.74
C SER A 86 18.56 -20.20 26.22
N LEU A 87 19.21 -19.24 25.56
CA LEU A 87 20.50 -18.69 25.98
C LEU A 87 20.40 -18.01 27.35
N LYS A 88 19.34 -17.23 27.60
CA LYS A 88 19.08 -16.63 28.92
C LYS A 88 18.88 -17.70 29.99
N LYS A 89 18.20 -18.81 29.68
CA LYS A 89 17.99 -19.94 30.59
C LYS A 89 19.27 -20.72 30.88
N GLN A 90 20.20 -20.79 29.92
CA GLN A 90 21.53 -21.36 30.12
C GLN A 90 22.42 -20.44 30.96
N GLN A 91 22.39 -19.13 30.71
CA GLN A 91 23.12 -18.13 31.52
C GLN A 91 22.65 -18.10 32.99
N ILE A 92 21.37 -18.35 33.25
CA ILE A 92 20.81 -18.46 34.61
C ILE A 92 21.35 -19.70 35.37
N GLN A 93 21.73 -20.77 34.66
CA GLN A 93 22.33 -21.95 35.30
C GLN A 93 23.83 -21.78 35.61
N GLU A 94 24.49 -20.82 34.96
CA GLU A 94 25.92 -20.55 35.14
C GLU A 94 26.23 -19.41 36.11
N VAL A 95 25.23 -18.73 36.72
CA VAL A 95 25.54 -17.74 37.76
C VAL A 95 26.16 -18.49 38.94
N PRO A 96 27.49 -18.38 39.17
CA PRO A 96 28.06 -18.89 40.39
C PRO A 96 27.45 -18.02 41.48
N VAL A 97 26.75 -18.64 42.42
CA VAL A 97 26.32 -17.98 43.65
C VAL A 97 27.58 -17.42 44.28
N ILE A 98 27.82 -16.11 44.15
CA ILE A 98 28.84 -15.40 44.93
C ILE A 98 28.28 -15.36 46.34
N PRO A 99 28.78 -16.19 47.27
CA PRO A 99 28.28 -16.24 48.62
C PRO A 99 29.01 -15.14 49.40
N ASP A 100 28.61 -13.88 49.20
CA ASP A 100 29.17 -12.76 49.96
C ASP A 100 28.17 -11.63 50.19
N ARG A 101 26.91 -12.00 50.47
CA ARG A 101 25.98 -11.13 51.19
C ARG A 101 25.24 -11.91 52.27
N THR A 102 26.01 -12.35 53.25
CA THR A 102 25.48 -12.68 54.58
C THR A 102 26.04 -11.66 55.57
N GLN A 103 25.13 -10.84 56.09
CA GLN A 103 25.24 -10.05 57.32
C GLN A 103 26.29 -8.93 57.38
N GLN A 104 25.82 -7.70 57.18
CA GLN A 104 25.96 -6.61 58.16
C GLN A 104 24.81 -5.61 57.96
#